data_AF-A0A093QXX5-F1
#
_entry.id   AF-A0A093QXX5-F1
#
_cell.length_a   1.000
_cell.length_b   1.000
_cell.length_c   1.000
_cell.angle_alpha   90.00
_cell.angle_beta   90.00
_cell.angle_gamma   90.00
#
_symmetry.space_group_name_H-M   'P 1'
#
loop_
_entity.id
_entity.type
_entity.pdbx_description
1 polymer ?
#
loop_
_entity_poly.entity_id
_entity_poly.type
_entity_poly.pdbx_seq_one_letter_code
_entity_poly.pdbx_strand_id
1 'polypeptide(L)' 'ASPASWQRDCHGLRLSMSRCAAAHPIVQQIRQDCAEPFAAFEQCLKENQASVMNCSEHVNAFLLCADRVKL' A
#
# COMPACT_ATOMS: atom_id res chain seq x y z
N ALA A 1 14.11 -2.36 -20.93
CA ALA A 1 14.39 -2.71 -19.53
C ALA A 1 14.46 -4.23 -19.38
N SER A 2 15.38 -4.73 -18.56
CA SER A 2 15.49 -6.15 -18.18
C SER A 2 15.38 -6.30 -16.66
N PRO A 3 15.16 -7.51 -16.12
CA PRO A 3 15.19 -7.74 -14.67
C PRO A 3 16.48 -7.25 -13.98
N ALA A 4 17.61 -7.20 -14.70
CA ALA A 4 18.88 -6.70 -14.16
C ALA A 4 19.02 -5.17 -14.21
N SER A 5 18.32 -4.48 -15.11
CA SER A 5 18.50 -3.04 -15.35
C SER A 5 17.28 -2.18 -15.01
N TRP A 6 16.10 -2.76 -14.79
CA TRP A 6 14.84 -2.01 -14.64
C TRP A 6 14.88 -0.95 -13.54
N GLN A 7 15.58 -1.20 -12.43
CA GLN A 7 15.69 -0.23 -11.34
C GLN A 7 16.30 1.09 -11.82
N ARG A 8 17.27 1.01 -12.74
CA ARG A 8 17.94 2.15 -13.35
C ARG A 8 17.12 2.70 -14.51
N ASP A 9 16.77 1.84 -15.46
CA ASP A 9 16.11 2.21 -16.71
C ASP A 9 14.73 2.84 -16.48
N CYS A 10 14.00 2.37 -15.46
CA CYS A 10 12.65 2.82 -15.15
C CYS A 10 12.58 3.74 -13.92
N HIS A 11 13.72 4.20 -13.40
CA HIS A 11 13.76 4.99 -12.16
C HIS A 11 12.84 6.21 -12.20
N GLY A 12 12.94 7.01 -13.28
CA GLY A 12 12.13 8.21 -13.45
C GLY A 12 10.64 7.91 -13.56
N LEU A 13 10.28 6.86 -14.32
CA LEU A 13 8.88 6.43 -14.44
C LEU A 13 8.31 5.97 -13.11
N ARG A 14 9.07 5.17 -12.34
CA ARG A 14 8.68 4.72 -11.00
C ARG A 14 8.39 5.92 -10.09
N LEU A 15 9.28 6.91 -10.05
CA LEU A 15 9.08 8.12 -9.25
C LEU A 15 7.84 8.90 -9.69
N SER A 16 7.63 9.03 -11.01
CA SER A 16 6.45 9.71 -11.56
C SER A 16 5.15 9.00 -11.14
N MET A 17 5.10 7.67 -11.26
CA MET A 17 3.97 6.86 -10.81
C MET A 17 3.72 6.99 -9.31
N SER A 18 4.76 6.95 -8.48
CA SER A 18 4.63 7.13 -7.03
C SER A 18 4.09 8.50 -6.66
N ARG A 19 4.53 9.57 -7.34
CA ARG A 19 4.00 10.93 -7.13
C ARG A 19 2.54 11.03 -7.54
N CYS A 20 2.19 10.48 -8.71
CA CYS A 20 0.80 10.44 -9.17
C CYS A 20 -0.09 9.72 -8.15
N ALA A 21 0.28 8.51 -7.73
CA ALA A 21 -0.46 7.76 -6.72
C ALA A 21 -0.59 8.52 -5.39
N ALA A 22 0.48 9.16 -4.91
CA ALA A 22 0.45 9.90 -3.65
C ALA A 22 -0.43 11.17 -3.69
N ALA A 23 -0.54 11.82 -4.86
CA ALA A 23 -1.33 13.02 -5.05
C ALA A 23 -2.78 12.73 -5.51
N HIS A 24 -3.08 11.51 -5.94
CA HIS A 24 -4.39 11.18 -6.48
C HIS A 24 -5.47 11.26 -5.37
N PRO A 25 -6.57 12.01 -5.58
CA PRO A 25 -7.59 12.23 -4.55
C PRO A 25 -8.11 10.94 -3.90
N ILE A 26 -8.46 9.94 -4.72
CA ILE A 26 -8.93 8.64 -4.19
C ILE A 26 -7.91 7.94 -3.28
N VAL A 27 -6.62 8.07 -3.57
CA VAL A 27 -5.56 7.45 -2.76
C VAL A 27 -5.38 8.21 -1.45
N GLN A 28 -5.50 9.54 -1.48
CA GLN A 28 -5.49 10.34 -0.26
C GLN A 28 -6.68 10.01 0.64
N GLN A 29 -7.85 9.83 0.04
CA GLN A 29 -9.06 9.50 0.80
C GLN A 29 -9.00 8.09 1.41
N ILE A 30 -8.55 7.08 0.65
CA ILE A 30 -8.31 5.74 1.21
C ILE A 30 -7.31 5.80 2.37
N ARG A 31 -6.24 6.60 2.27
CA ARG A 31 -5.25 6.74 3.35
C ARG A 31 -5.83 7.36 4.62
N GLN A 32 -6.80 8.25 4.49
CA GLN A 32 -7.47 8.91 5.62
C GLN A 32 -8.54 8.01 6.22
N ASP A 33 -9.49 7.57 5.39
CA ASP A 33 -10.69 6.84 5.83
C ASP A 33 -10.37 5.42 6.30
N CYS A 34 -9.33 4.80 5.73
CA CYS A 34 -8.91 3.43 6.06
C CYS A 34 -7.62 3.39 6.90
N ALA A 35 -7.26 4.49 7.56
CA ALA A 35 -6.01 4.61 8.33
C ALA A 35 -5.93 3.57 9.47
N GLU A 36 -7.03 3.31 10.17
CA GLU A 36 -7.08 2.41 11.33
C GLU A 36 -6.72 0.95 10.97
N PRO A 37 -7.39 0.26 10.03
CA PRO A 37 -7.03 -1.11 9.68
C PRO A 37 -5.63 -1.21 9.08
N PHE A 38 -5.16 -0.15 8.40
CA PHE A 38 -3.80 -0.09 7.89
C PHE A 38 -2.76 0.01 9.03
N ALA A 39 -3.01 0.84 10.04
CA ALA A 39 -2.14 0.95 11.21
C ALA A 39 -2.08 -0.36 12.01
N ALA A 40 -3.21 -1.07 12.15
CA ALA A 40 -3.25 -2.39 12.78
C ALA A 40 -2.42 -3.43 11.98
N PHE A 41 -2.50 -3.38 10.66
CA PHE A 41 -1.66 -4.22 9.79
C PHE A 41 -0.17 -3.92 9.99
N GLU A 42 0.23 -2.63 9.98
CA GLU A 42 1.63 -2.24 10.21
C GLU A 42 2.13 -2.66 11.59
N GLN A 43 1.29 -2.57 12.62
CA GLN A 43 1.64 -3.00 13.96
C GLN A 43 1.83 -4.52 14.03
N CYS A 44 0.91 -5.30 13.45
CA CYS A 44 1.05 -6.75 13.37
C CYS A 44 2.35 -7.16 12.65
N LEU A 45 2.72 -6.49 11.55
CA LEU A 45 3.96 -6.77 10.83
C LEU A 45 5.21 -6.53 11.68
N LYS A 46 5.23 -5.47 12.49
CA LYS A 46 6.34 -5.17 13.40
C LYS A 46 6.56 -6.31 14.40
N GLU A 47 5.47 -6.91 14.88
CA GLU A 47 5.47 -8.00 15.87
C GLU A 47 5.70 -9.38 15.23
N ASN A 48 5.27 -9.58 13.97
CA ASN A 48 5.24 -10.88 13.29
C ASN A 48 6.13 -10.92 12.03
N GLN A 49 7.34 -10.33 12.08
CA GLN A 49 8.23 -10.22 10.90
C GLN A 49 8.54 -11.56 10.23
N ALA A 50 8.58 -12.66 11.00
CA ALA A 50 8.81 -14.01 10.48
C ALA A 50 7.55 -14.72 9.95
N SER A 51 6.35 -14.19 10.24
CA SER A 51 5.07 -14.79 9.84
C SER A 51 4.07 -13.72 9.42
N VAL A 52 4.34 -13.08 8.29
CA VAL A 52 3.48 -12.04 7.70
C VAL A 52 2.03 -12.53 7.46
N MET A 53 1.85 -13.84 7.24
CA MET A 53 0.53 -14.45 7.07
C MET A 53 -0.37 -14.30 8.31
N ASN A 54 0.19 -14.07 9.50
CA ASN A 54 -0.60 -13.80 10.71
C ASN A 54 -1.36 -12.48 10.61
N CYS A 55 -0.92 -11.56 9.74
CA CYS A 55 -1.49 -10.22 9.61
C CYS A 55 -2.54 -10.12 8.49
N SER A 56 -2.93 -11.25 7.88
CA SER A 56 -3.88 -11.29 6.76
C SER A 56 -5.25 -10.70 7.10
N GLU A 57 -5.71 -10.81 8.35
CA GLU A 57 -6.98 -10.21 8.78
C GLU A 57 -6.97 -8.68 8.64
N HIS A 58 -5.91 -8.02 9.12
CA HIS A 58 -5.81 -6.56 9.10
C HIS A 58 -5.70 -6.01 7.68
N VAL A 59 -4.92 -6.64 6.80
CA VAL A 59 -4.84 -6.21 5.40
C VAL A 59 -6.16 -6.44 4.67
N ASN A 60 -6.89 -7.52 4.96
CA ASN A 60 -8.23 -7.75 4.40
C ASN A 60 -9.23 -6.67 4.85
N ALA A 61 -9.21 -6.28 6.13
CA ALA A 61 -10.03 -5.17 6.63
C ALA A 61 -9.71 -3.85 5.92
N PHE A 62 -8.42 -3.55 5.69
CA PHE A 62 -8.00 -2.40 4.92
C PHE A 62 -8.53 -2.45 3.47
N LEU A 63 -8.42 -3.60 2.81
CA LEU A 63 -8.89 -3.78 1.43
C LEU A 63 -10.41 -3.60 1.31
N LEU A 64 -11.19 -4.14 2.25
CA LEU A 64 -12.64 -3.95 2.29
C LEU A 64 -13.04 -2.49 2.51
N CYS A 65 -12.31 -1.77 3.36
CA CYS A 65 -12.52 -0.33 3.52
C CYS A 65 -12.21 0.42 2.21
N ALA A 66 -11.07 0.14 1.59
CA ALA A 66 -10.65 0.79 0.36
C ALA A 66 -11.62 0.52 -0.81
N ASP A 67 -12.24 -0.66 -0.87
CA ASP A 67 -13.26 -0.98 -1.86
C ASP A 67 -14.51 -0.11 -1.71
N ARG A 68 -14.95 0.16 -0.47
CA ARG A 68 -16.08 1.05 -0.19
C ARG A 68 -15.81 2.51 -0.53
N VAL A 69 -14.59 2.98 -0.31
CA VAL A 69 -14.20 4.37 -0.63
C VAL A 69 -14.13 4.61 -2.15
N LYS A 70 -13.87 3.55 -2.93
CA LYS A 70 -13.83 3.62 -4.41
C LYS A 70 -15.21 3.66 -5.07
N LEU A 71 -16.25 3.22 -4.37
CA LEU A 71 -17.64 3.19 -4.84
C LEU A 71 -18.31 4.55 -4.63
#